data_AF-A0A6A8GDN4-F1
#
_entry.id   AF-A0A6A8GDN4-F1
#
_cell.length_a   1.000
_cell.length_b   1.000
_cell.length_c   1.000
_cell.angle_alpha   90.00
_cell.angle_beta   90.00
_cell.angle_gamma   90.00
#
_symmetry.space_group_name_H-M   'P 1'
#
loop_
_entity.id
_entity.type
_entity.pdbx_description
1 polymer ?
#
loop_
_entity_poly.entity_id
_entity_poly.type
_entity_poly.pdbx_seq_one_letter_code
_entity_poly.pdbx_strand_id
1 'polypeptide(L)'
;MQEQENTQTTAQQVPEELVAAIENNPEEVAVLIERLGLINDLIDVVELGVGAVDDEMVHSLARTGSTLAEVADEAAEPETVAGIKRLLNAVGDAEEADAKPVGAMGLIRATRDPNVKSGLGYLIALAAALGAQADDEK
;
A
#
# COMPACT_ATOMS: atom_id res chain seq x y z
N MET A 1 -6.19 18.77 63.61
CA MET A 1 -7.17 19.17 62.59
C MET A 1 -6.38 19.59 61.36
N GLN A 2 -6.11 18.64 60.47
CA GLN A 2 -5.59 18.85 59.12
C GLN A 2 -6.57 18.10 58.21
N GLU A 3 -7.52 18.87 57.70
CA GLU A 3 -8.62 18.54 56.80
C GLU A 3 -8.61 19.75 55.85
N GLN A 4 -8.58 19.68 54.53
CA GLN A 4 -9.05 18.68 53.57
C GLN A 4 -8.33 18.93 52.24
N GLU A 5 -8.09 17.83 51.53
CA GLU A 5 -8.25 17.68 50.07
C GLU A 5 -8.03 18.92 49.19
N ASN A 6 -6.88 18.96 48.49
CA ASN A 6 -6.83 19.61 47.18
C ASN A 6 -6.87 18.53 46.09
N THR A 7 -7.97 17.78 46.08
CA THR A 7 -8.45 16.97 44.96
C THR A 7 -9.38 17.85 44.14
N GLN A 8 -8.86 18.57 43.15
CA GLN A 8 -9.73 19.16 42.13
C GLN A 8 -9.05 19.27 40.77
N THR A 9 -9.12 18.14 40.06
CA THR A 9 -9.54 18.05 38.66
C THR A 9 -8.79 18.95 37.66
N THR A 10 -7.84 18.34 36.95
CA THR A 10 -7.44 18.72 35.59
C THR A 10 -8.68 18.63 34.68
N ALA A 11 -9.58 19.60 34.78
CA ALA A 11 -10.72 19.72 33.89
C ALA A 11 -10.18 20.27 32.57
N GLN A 12 -10.07 19.39 31.58
CA GLN A 12 -9.89 19.64 30.14
C GLN A 12 -9.94 21.14 29.75
N GLN A 13 -8.82 21.86 29.87
CA GLN A 13 -8.75 23.22 29.33
C GLN A 13 -8.53 23.08 27.82
N VAL A 14 -9.56 23.45 27.05
CA VAL A 14 -9.45 23.50 25.59
C VAL A 14 -8.32 24.48 25.25
N PRO A 15 -7.31 24.08 24.45
CA PRO A 15 -6.18 24.97 24.13
C PRO A 15 -6.67 26.30 23.57
N GLU A 16 -6.17 27.43 24.07
CA GLU A 16 -6.58 28.76 23.61
C GLU A 16 -6.37 28.94 22.09
N GLU A 17 -5.33 28.29 21.55
CA GLU A 17 -5.05 28.24 20.11
C GLU A 17 -6.17 27.56 19.31
N LEU A 18 -6.79 26.50 19.87
CA LEU A 18 -7.93 25.82 19.25
C LEU A 18 -9.19 26.69 19.31
N VAL A 19 -9.42 27.40 20.42
CA VAL A 19 -10.53 28.36 20.55
C VAL A 19 -10.41 29.46 19.50
N ALA A 20 -9.22 30.04 19.36
CA ALA A 20 -8.94 31.06 18.35
C ALA A 20 -9.12 30.52 16.92
N ALA A 21 -8.69 29.27 16.64
CA ALA A 21 -8.88 28.65 15.33
C ALA A 21 -10.36 28.45 14.98
N ILE A 22 -11.19 28.07 15.96
CA ILE A 22 -12.64 27.90 15.80
C ILE A 22 -13.33 29.23 15.56
N GLU A 23 -13.00 30.27 16.32
CA GLU A 23 -13.57 31.61 16.13
C GLU A 23 -13.24 32.19 14.75
N ASN A 24 -12.04 31.92 14.25
CA ASN A 24 -11.61 32.39 12.93
C ASN A 24 -12.27 31.61 11.78
N ASN A 25 -12.71 30.36 11.98
CA ASN A 25 -13.23 29.49 10.91
C ASN A 25 -14.46 28.66 11.36
N PRO A 26 -15.57 29.31 11.75
CA PRO A 26 -16.72 28.61 12.34
C PRO A 26 -17.44 27.69 11.35
N GLU A 27 -17.51 28.06 10.07
CA GLU A 27 -18.17 27.24 9.04
C GLU A 27 -17.39 25.96 8.72
N GLU A 28 -16.06 26.04 8.63
CA GLU A 28 -15.21 24.87 8.39
C GLU A 28 -15.28 23.88 9.57
N VAL A 29 -15.31 24.39 10.79
CA VAL A 29 -15.48 23.57 12.00
C VAL A 29 -16.86 22.92 12.03
N ALA A 30 -17.93 23.62 11.63
CA ALA A 30 -19.26 23.04 11.54
C ALA A 30 -19.32 21.87 10.54
N VAL A 31 -18.72 22.03 9.35
CA VAL A 31 -18.63 20.96 8.34
C VAL A 31 -17.80 19.77 8.86
N LEU A 32 -16.73 20.03 9.60
CA LEU A 32 -15.93 18.96 10.21
C LEU A 32 -16.75 18.19 11.25
N ILE A 33 -17.49 18.88 12.12
CA ILE A 33 -18.37 18.26 13.13
C ILE A 33 -19.46 17.43 12.45
N GLU A 34 -20.09 17.95 11.38
CA GLU A 34 -21.08 17.21 10.60
C GLU A 34 -20.49 15.94 9.98
N ARG A 35 -19.28 16.03 9.40
CA ARG A 35 -18.55 14.87 8.86
C ARG A 35 -18.17 13.87 9.95
N LEU A 36 -17.77 14.34 11.13
CA LEU A 36 -17.48 13.47 12.27
C LEU A 36 -18.74 12.77 12.77
N GLY A 37 -19.90 13.42 12.75
CA GLY A 37 -21.20 12.81 13.00
C GLY A 37 -21.52 11.70 12.01
N LEU A 38 -21.37 11.97 10.70
CA LEU A 38 -21.56 10.96 9.65
C LEU A 38 -20.60 9.76 9.79
N ILE A 39 -19.36 9.99 10.23
CA ILE A 39 -18.40 8.91 10.50
C ILE A 39 -18.84 8.09 11.71
N ASN A 40 -19.35 8.74 12.78
CA ASN A 40 -19.86 8.02 13.95
C ASN A 40 -21.08 7.16 13.58
N ASP A 41 -22.02 7.71 12.81
CA ASP A 41 -23.18 6.98 12.30
C ASP A 41 -22.75 5.82 11.39
N LEU A 42 -21.71 6.01 10.56
CA LEU A 42 -21.14 4.93 9.74
C LEU A 42 -20.49 3.85 10.60
N ILE A 43 -19.78 4.21 11.68
CA ILE A 43 -19.20 3.25 12.63
C ILE A 43 -20.32 2.43 13.29
N ASP A 44 -21.40 3.08 13.72
CA ASP A 44 -22.56 2.39 14.30
C ASP A 44 -23.19 1.41 13.29
N VAL A 45 -23.34 1.82 12.02
CA VAL A 45 -23.84 0.94 10.94
C VAL A 45 -22.87 -0.20 10.62
N VAL A 46 -21.56 0.06 10.63
CA VAL A 46 -20.54 -0.97 10.43
C VAL A 46 -20.55 -1.95 11.59
N GLU A 47 -20.71 -1.50 12.83
CA GLU A 47 -20.81 -2.35 14.02
C GLU A 47 -22.07 -3.23 13.98
N LEU A 48 -23.21 -2.66 13.56
CA LEU A 48 -24.44 -3.40 13.29
C LEU A 48 -24.28 -4.39 12.11
N GLY A 49 -23.52 -4.01 11.09
CA GLY A 49 -23.21 -4.83 9.92
C GLY A 49 -22.27 -5.99 10.24
N VAL A 50 -21.26 -5.78 11.09
CA VAL A 50 -20.34 -6.82 11.60
C VAL A 50 -21.10 -7.88 12.38
N GLY A 51 -22.10 -7.48 13.18
CA GLY A 51 -23.00 -8.40 13.87
C GLY A 51 -23.97 -9.16 12.97
N ALA A 52 -24.17 -8.68 11.73
CA ALA A 52 -25.06 -9.28 10.73
C ALA A 52 -24.31 -10.01 9.60
N VAL A 53 -22.98 -10.11 9.67
CA VAL A 53 -22.21 -10.91 8.72
C VAL A 53 -22.62 -12.37 8.90
N ASP A 54 -23.19 -12.96 7.87
CA ASP A 54 -23.50 -14.38 7.82
C ASP A 54 -22.22 -15.22 7.68
N ASP A 55 -22.33 -16.50 8.07
CA ASP A 55 -21.21 -17.44 8.03
C ASP A 55 -20.62 -17.59 6.61
N GLU A 56 -21.42 -17.37 5.57
CA GLU A 56 -21.00 -17.41 4.17
C GLU A 56 -20.10 -16.21 3.81
N MET A 57 -20.46 -14.99 4.23
CA MET A 57 -19.64 -13.80 4.05
C MET A 57 -18.36 -13.88 4.87
N VAL A 58 -18.38 -14.42 6.10
CA VAL A 58 -17.15 -14.68 6.88
C VAL A 58 -16.26 -15.68 6.15
N HIS A 59 -16.82 -16.78 5.64
CA HIS A 59 -16.05 -17.79 4.91
C HIS A 59 -15.46 -17.24 3.61
N SER A 60 -16.21 -16.40 2.89
CA SER A 60 -15.76 -15.73 1.68
C SER A 60 -14.64 -14.74 1.97
N LEU A 61 -14.77 -13.90 3.01
CA LEU A 61 -13.72 -12.99 3.45
C LEU A 61 -12.48 -13.75 3.92
N ALA A 62 -12.64 -14.83 4.68
CA ALA A 62 -11.53 -15.68 5.09
C ALA A 62 -10.84 -16.34 3.90
N ARG A 63 -11.60 -16.80 2.90
CA ARG A 63 -11.05 -17.32 1.64
C ARG A 63 -10.27 -16.24 0.90
N THR A 64 -10.83 -15.05 0.70
CA THR A 64 -10.14 -13.93 0.06
C THR A 64 -8.89 -13.52 0.83
N GLY A 65 -8.97 -13.44 2.16
CA GLY A 65 -7.85 -13.16 3.03
C GLY A 65 -6.75 -14.23 2.93
N SER A 66 -7.13 -15.50 2.84
CA SER A 66 -6.20 -16.61 2.62
C SER A 66 -5.53 -16.53 1.25
N THR A 67 -6.29 -16.30 0.18
CA THR A 67 -5.73 -16.14 -1.17
C THR A 67 -4.81 -14.93 -1.24
N LEU A 68 -5.17 -13.82 -0.60
CA LEU A 68 -4.31 -12.64 -0.53
C LEU A 68 -3.05 -12.92 0.31
N ALA A 69 -3.17 -13.65 1.42
CA ALA A 69 -2.03 -14.04 2.25
C ALA A 69 -1.07 -14.97 1.50
N GLU A 70 -1.60 -15.91 0.71
CA GLU A 70 -0.82 -16.80 -0.15
C GLU A 70 -0.06 -16.01 -1.22
N VAL A 71 -0.74 -15.08 -1.91
CA VAL A 71 -0.08 -14.18 -2.88
C VAL A 71 0.98 -13.30 -2.18
N ALA A 72 0.70 -12.84 -0.96
CA ALA A 72 1.64 -12.01 -0.21
C ALA A 72 2.87 -12.80 0.24
N ASP A 73 2.73 -14.08 0.61
CA ASP A 73 3.84 -14.95 1.00
C ASP A 73 4.75 -15.24 -0.20
N GLU A 74 4.16 -15.64 -1.34
CA GLU A 74 4.87 -15.85 -2.61
C GLU A 74 5.59 -14.56 -3.08
N ALA A 75 4.94 -13.40 -2.95
CA ALA A 75 5.54 -12.12 -3.30
C ALA A 75 6.63 -11.67 -2.31
N ALA A 76 6.57 -12.14 -1.05
CA ALA A 76 7.55 -11.85 0.00
C ALA A 76 8.77 -12.76 -0.07
N GLU A 77 8.76 -13.79 -0.92
CA GLU A 77 9.91 -14.67 -1.12
C GLU A 77 11.19 -13.87 -1.39
N PRO A 78 12.32 -14.17 -0.70
CA PRO A 78 13.53 -13.37 -0.79
C PRO A 78 14.04 -13.18 -2.23
N GLU A 79 13.92 -14.21 -3.06
CA GLU A 79 14.37 -14.18 -4.46
C GLU A 79 13.42 -13.37 -5.36
N THR A 80 12.10 -13.46 -5.13
CA THR A 80 11.08 -12.64 -5.80
C THR A 80 11.30 -11.16 -5.48
N VAL A 81 11.46 -10.83 -4.19
CA VAL A 81 11.75 -9.47 -3.73
C VAL A 81 13.07 -8.96 -4.33
N ALA A 82 14.11 -9.79 -4.37
CA ALA A 82 15.38 -9.42 -4.97
C ALA A 82 15.27 -9.18 -6.48
N GLY A 83 14.51 -10.00 -7.20
CA GLY A 83 14.23 -9.85 -8.63
C GLY A 83 13.52 -8.53 -8.93
N ILE A 84 12.43 -8.25 -8.21
CA ILE A 84 11.65 -7.01 -8.38
C ILE A 84 12.51 -5.78 -8.06
N LYS A 85 13.30 -5.80 -6.98
CA LYS A 85 14.21 -4.69 -6.65
C LYS A 85 15.24 -4.44 -7.75
N ARG A 86 15.83 -5.49 -8.33
CA ARG A 86 16.78 -5.36 -9.46
C ARG A 86 16.11 -4.72 -10.67
N LEU A 87 14.88 -5.12 -11.00
CA LEU A 87 14.13 -4.52 -12.11
C LEU A 87 13.83 -3.05 -11.87
N LEU A 88 13.35 -2.68 -10.68
CA LEU A 88 13.06 -1.29 -10.33
C LEU A 88 14.32 -0.41 -10.37
N ASN A 89 15.44 -0.91 -9.86
CA ASN A 89 16.73 -0.20 -9.95
C ASN A 89 17.16 -0.03 -11.41
N ALA A 90 17.04 -1.06 -12.24
CA ALA A 90 17.40 -0.98 -13.66
C ALA A 90 16.53 0.02 -14.44
N VAL A 91 15.26 0.17 -14.06
CA VAL A 91 14.37 1.23 -14.60
C VAL A 91 14.88 2.61 -14.18
N GLY A 92 15.21 2.79 -12.90
CA GLY A 92 15.79 4.05 -12.40
C GLY A 92 17.10 4.41 -13.10
N ASP A 93 18.02 3.46 -13.24
CA ASP A 93 19.30 3.63 -13.93
C ASP A 93 19.09 4.02 -15.42
N ALA A 94 18.07 3.43 -16.07
CA ALA A 94 17.76 3.73 -17.47
C ALA A 94 17.16 5.14 -17.66
N GLU A 95 16.31 5.59 -16.74
CA GLU A 95 15.76 6.95 -16.72
C GLU A 95 16.87 7.98 -16.44
N GLU A 96 17.76 7.72 -15.49
CA GLU A 96 18.91 8.60 -15.19
C GLU A 96 19.86 8.70 -16.39
N ALA A 97 20.03 7.61 -17.14
CA ALA A 97 20.87 7.58 -18.34
C ALA A 97 20.26 8.30 -19.56
N ASP A 98 19.03 8.82 -19.48
CA ASP A 98 18.28 9.40 -20.61
C ASP A 98 18.30 8.46 -21.82
N ALA A 99 17.79 7.25 -21.63
CA ALA A 99 17.88 6.16 -22.60
C ALA A 99 17.37 6.57 -23.99
N LYS A 100 18.28 6.65 -24.97
CA LYS A 100 17.96 7.13 -26.32
C LYS A 100 17.54 5.99 -27.26
N PRO A 101 16.62 6.25 -28.20
CA PRO A 101 16.30 5.29 -29.26
C PRO A 101 17.56 4.88 -30.03
N VAL A 102 17.77 3.57 -30.17
CA VAL A 102 18.88 3.02 -30.95
C VAL A 102 18.42 2.69 -32.37
N GLY A 103 19.20 3.12 -33.37
CA GLY A 103 18.98 2.71 -34.76
C GLY A 103 19.35 1.23 -35.00
N ALA A 104 19.03 0.70 -36.18
CA ALA A 104 19.28 -0.70 -36.53
C ALA A 104 20.74 -1.15 -36.30
N MET A 105 21.71 -0.30 -36.66
CA MET A 105 23.13 -0.58 -36.43
C MET A 105 23.51 -0.53 -34.94
N GLY A 106 22.87 0.38 -34.18
CA GLY A 106 23.03 0.48 -32.73
C GLY A 106 22.54 -0.79 -32.03
N LEU A 107 21.42 -1.37 -32.49
CA LEU A 107 20.89 -2.63 -31.98
C LEU A 107 21.86 -3.80 -32.21
N ILE A 108 22.40 -3.94 -33.43
CA ILE A 108 23.40 -4.97 -33.76
C ILE A 108 24.66 -4.81 -32.90
N ARG A 109 25.03 -3.57 -32.56
CA ARG A 109 26.18 -3.32 -31.70
C ARG A 109 25.86 -3.60 -30.22
N ALA A 110 24.65 -3.27 -29.77
CA ALA A 110 24.18 -3.54 -28.42
C ALA A 110 24.13 -5.04 -28.12
N THR A 111 23.75 -5.89 -29.08
CA THR A 111 23.76 -7.35 -28.86
C THR A 111 25.16 -7.94 -28.63
N ARG A 112 26.24 -7.20 -28.94
CA ARG A 112 27.62 -7.59 -28.61
C ARG A 112 28.07 -7.13 -27.23
N ASP A 113 27.39 -6.15 -26.65
CA ASP A 113 27.68 -5.62 -25.32
C ASP A 113 27.43 -6.69 -24.24
N PRO A 114 28.39 -6.90 -23.30
CA PRO A 114 28.24 -7.91 -22.26
C PRO A 114 27.07 -7.65 -21.30
N ASN A 115 26.75 -6.39 -20.99
CA ASN A 115 25.65 -6.04 -20.09
C ASN A 115 24.30 -6.31 -20.75
N VAL A 116 24.17 -5.97 -22.04
CA VAL A 116 22.96 -6.25 -22.84
C VAL A 116 22.73 -7.76 -22.95
N LYS A 117 23.78 -8.56 -23.13
CA LYS A 117 23.68 -10.03 -23.16
C LYS A 117 23.16 -10.60 -21.85
N SER A 118 23.65 -10.10 -20.71
CA SER A 118 23.18 -10.51 -19.39
C SER A 118 21.70 -10.20 -19.18
N GLY A 119 21.28 -8.98 -19.55
CA GLY A 119 19.86 -8.59 -19.51
C GLY A 119 18.98 -9.45 -20.40
N LEU A 120 19.40 -9.69 -21.65
CA LEU A 120 18.67 -10.55 -22.58
C LEU A 120 18.59 -12.01 -22.07
N GLY A 121 19.66 -12.53 -21.48
CA GLY A 121 19.68 -13.85 -20.86
C GLY A 121 18.67 -13.96 -19.72
N TYR A 122 18.58 -12.93 -18.86
CA TYR A 122 17.56 -12.88 -17.80
C TYR A 122 16.14 -12.87 -18.37
N LEU A 123 15.87 -12.05 -19.41
CA LEU A 123 14.55 -12.00 -20.05
C LEU A 123 14.16 -13.34 -20.70
N ILE A 124 15.11 -14.03 -21.34
CA ILE A 124 14.86 -15.36 -21.92
C ILE A 124 14.56 -16.38 -20.81
N ALA A 125 15.31 -16.36 -19.70
CA ALA A 125 15.07 -17.25 -18.56
C ALA A 125 13.69 -17.00 -17.93
N LEU A 126 13.30 -15.73 -17.78
CA LEU A 126 11.98 -15.33 -17.30
C LEU A 126 10.87 -15.84 -18.23
N ALA A 127 11.02 -15.65 -19.54
CA ALA A 127 10.05 -16.15 -20.52
C ALA A 127 9.95 -17.69 -20.49
N ALA A 128 11.06 -18.39 -20.32
CA ALA A 128 11.08 -19.85 -20.19
C ALA A 128 10.35 -20.32 -18.92
N ALA A 129 10.56 -19.65 -17.79
CA ALA A 129 9.87 -19.97 -16.54
C ALA A 129 8.34 -19.73 -16.63
N LEU A 130 7.93 -18.61 -17.23
CA LEU A 130 6.51 -18.31 -17.45
C LEU A 130 5.84 -19.34 -18.36
N GLY A 131 6.53 -19.78 -19.42
CA GLY A 131 6.03 -20.84 -20.30
C GLY A 131 5.85 -22.17 -19.58
N ALA A 132 6.80 -22.55 -18.71
CA ALA A 132 6.71 -23.77 -17.92
C ALA A 132 5.50 -23.76 -16.97
N GLN A 133 5.27 -22.64 -16.26
CA GLN A 133 4.13 -22.50 -15.34
C GLN A 133 2.78 -22.57 -16.07
N ALA A 134 2.68 -21.98 -17.28
CA ALA A 134 1.45 -21.99 -18.07
C ALA A 134 1.10 -23.37 -18.69
N ASP A 135 2.07 -24.27 -18.80
CA ASP A 135 1.86 -25.64 -19.29
C ASP A 135 1.53 -26.62 -18.15
N ASP A 136 1.97 -26.36 -16.92
CA ASP A 136 1.63 -27.17 -15.73
C ASP A 136 0.16 -27.03 -15.28
N GLU A 137 -0.54 -25.98 -15.72
CA GLU A 137 -1.97 -25.75 -15.42
C GLU A 137 -2.96 -26.45 -16.40
N LYS A 138 -2.48 -27.30 -17.32
CA LYS A 138 -3.30 -28.05 -18.30
C LYS A 138 -3.45 -29.53 -17.97
#